data_AF-A0A0Z8GXK3-F1
#
_entry.id   AF-A0A0Z8GXK3-F1
#
_cell.length_a   1.000
_cell.length_b   1.000
_cell.length_c   1.000
_cell.angle_alpha   90.00
_cell.angle_beta   90.00
_cell.angle_gamma   90.00
#
_symmetry.space_group_name_H-M   'P 1'
#
loop_
_entity.id
_entity.type
_entity.pdbx_description
1 polymer ?
#
loop_
_entity_poly.entity_id
_entity_poly.type
_entity_poly.pdbx_seq_one_letter_code
_entity_poly.pdbx_strand_id
1 'polypeptide(L)'
;MRKIIFLDVDGTLVDYHNRIPESAIRAIRQARENGHLVYVCTGRSRAEMQPELWEIGLDGMIGGNGSYVEHQGKVVMHQLISKEDAKAVVDWLHERGLEFYLESNNGLFASENFRERARETLKVYAMNKGKTSMMAPPSPTE
;
A
#
# COMPACT_ATOMS: atom_id res chain seq x y z
N MET A 1 12.00 -28.36 3.94
CA MET A 1 11.32 -27.69 5.08
C MET A 1 10.52 -26.52 4.53
N ARG A 2 9.23 -26.37 4.89
CA ARG A 2 8.42 -25.23 4.47
C ARG A 2 8.89 -23.94 5.18
N LYS A 3 8.92 -22.83 4.45
CA LYS A 3 9.24 -21.48 4.94
C LYS A 3 8.13 -20.52 4.53
N ILE A 4 8.09 -19.38 5.19
CA ILE A 4 7.18 -18.27 4.87
C ILE A 4 8.05 -17.07 4.49
N ILE A 5 7.71 -16.43 3.38
CA ILE A 5 8.43 -15.29 2.82
C ILE A 5 7.45 -14.10 2.82
N PHE A 6 7.89 -12.99 3.40
CA PHE A 6 7.15 -11.72 3.39
C PHE A 6 7.91 -10.73 2.52
N LEU A 7 7.21 -10.12 1.56
CA LEU A 7 7.78 -9.16 0.63
C LEU A 7 7.05 -7.83 0.75
N ASP A 8 7.79 -6.75 0.90
CA ASP A 8 7.20 -5.43 0.67
C ASP A 8 6.84 -5.24 -0.82
N VAL A 9 5.95 -4.28 -1.11
CA VAL A 9 5.46 -4.00 -2.46
C VAL A 9 6.24 -2.85 -3.10
N ASP A 10 6.03 -1.62 -2.63
CA ASP A 10 6.54 -0.40 -3.26
C ASP A 10 8.05 -0.23 -3.04
N GLY A 11 8.84 -0.29 -4.11
CA GLY A 11 10.30 -0.22 -4.05
C GLY A 11 10.99 -1.55 -3.77
N THR A 12 10.22 -2.63 -3.54
CA THR A 12 10.71 -3.99 -3.32
C THR A 12 10.27 -4.94 -4.44
N LEU A 13 8.96 -5.22 -4.53
CA LEU A 13 8.39 -6.09 -5.58
C LEU A 13 8.02 -5.29 -6.84
N VAL A 14 7.67 -4.03 -6.65
CA VAL A 14 7.19 -3.13 -7.68
C VAL A 14 8.13 -1.93 -7.75
N ASP A 15 8.58 -1.55 -8.95
CA ASP A 15 9.39 -0.35 -9.13
C ASP A 15 8.56 0.94 -9.01
N TYR A 16 9.22 2.10 -8.99
CA TYR A 16 8.52 3.40 -8.89
C TYR A 16 7.62 3.74 -10.10
N HIS A 17 7.66 2.92 -11.16
CA HIS A 17 6.80 2.99 -12.34
C HIS A 17 5.68 1.94 -12.32
N ASN A 18 5.44 1.30 -11.17
CA ASN A 18 4.45 0.24 -11.00
C ASN A 18 4.73 -1.01 -11.86
N ARG A 19 5.99 -1.31 -12.17
CA ARG A 19 6.36 -2.52 -12.92
C ARG A 19 6.93 -3.59 -12.01
N ILE A 20 6.55 -4.83 -12.28
CA ILE A 20 7.05 -6.01 -11.56
C ILE A 20 8.11 -6.66 -12.44
N PRO A 21 9.37 -6.81 -11.96
CA PRO A 21 10.39 -7.49 -12.74
C PRO A 21 10.05 -8.96 -12.99
N GLU A 22 10.24 -9.44 -14.22
CA GLU A 22 10.05 -10.84 -14.60
C GLU A 22 10.85 -11.83 -13.73
N SER A 23 12.03 -11.41 -13.25
CA SER A 23 12.83 -12.20 -12.32
C SER A 23 12.14 -12.41 -10.98
N ALA A 24 11.43 -11.40 -10.46
CA ALA A 24 10.68 -11.50 -9.21
C ALA A 24 9.49 -12.46 -9.35
N ILE A 25 8.76 -12.38 -10.47
CA ILE A 25 7.65 -13.29 -10.78
C ILE A 25 8.15 -14.74 -10.79
N ARG A 26 9.26 -15.02 -11.49
CA ARG A 26 9.87 -16.36 -11.53
C ARG A 26 10.33 -16.82 -10.14
N ALA A 27 10.97 -15.94 -9.37
CA ALA A 27 11.45 -16.28 -8.03
C ALA A 27 10.30 -16.63 -7.07
N ILE A 28 9.20 -15.87 -7.10
CA ILE A 28 8.01 -16.14 -6.27
C ILE A 28 7.39 -17.47 -6.66
N ARG A 29 7.18 -17.72 -7.96
CA ARG A 29 6.63 -18.99 -8.46
C ARG A 29 7.52 -20.18 -8.05
N GLN A 30 8.84 -20.05 -8.23
CA GLN A 30 9.77 -21.11 -7.84
C GLN A 30 9.77 -21.38 -6.33
N ALA A 31 9.67 -20.34 -5.50
CA ALA A 31 9.58 -20.50 -4.05
C ALA A 31 8.30 -21.26 -3.66
N ARG A 32 7.18 -20.96 -4.31
CA ARG A 32 5.91 -21.66 -4.10
C ARG A 32 5.94 -23.11 -4.57
N GLU A 33 6.53 -23.39 -5.74
CA GLU A 33 6.76 -24.75 -6.24
C GLU A 33 7.60 -25.58 -5.27
N ASN A 34 8.57 -24.96 -4.59
CA ASN A 34 9.37 -25.58 -3.53
C ASN A 34 8.62 -25.73 -2.18
N GLY A 35 7.32 -25.45 -2.17
CA GLY A 35 6.43 -25.63 -1.03
C GLY A 35 6.49 -24.53 0.03
N HIS A 36 7.10 -23.38 -0.29
CA HIS A 36 7.07 -22.19 0.56
C HIS A 36 5.78 -21.38 0.35
N LEU A 37 5.44 -20.56 1.34
CA LEU A 37 4.34 -19.60 1.23
C LEU A 37 4.91 -18.20 1.05
N VAL A 38 4.30 -17.41 0.16
CA VAL A 38 4.74 -16.05 -0.16
C VAL A 38 3.60 -15.07 0.06
N TYR A 39 3.83 -14.08 0.90
CA TYR A 39 2.88 -13.03 1.23
C TYR A 39 3.48 -11.67 0.91
N VAL A 40 2.63 -10.71 0.54
CA VAL A 40 3.04 -9.30 0.59
C VAL A 40 2.80 -8.71 1.98
N CYS A 41 3.64 -7.78 2.38
CA CYS A 41 3.53 -7.00 3.62
C CYS A 41 3.67 -5.53 3.27
N THR A 42 2.56 -4.81 3.19
CA THR A 42 2.50 -3.49 2.55
C THR A 42 1.59 -2.50 3.31
N GLY A 43 1.87 -1.21 3.09
CA GLY A 43 0.97 -0.14 3.49
C GLY A 43 -0.30 -0.06 2.66
N ARG A 44 -0.29 -0.59 1.43
CA ARG A 44 -1.47 -0.59 0.55
C ARG A 44 -2.64 -1.30 1.21
N SER A 45 -3.83 -0.73 1.04
CA SER A 45 -5.09 -1.43 1.30
C SER A 45 -5.29 -2.57 0.29
N ARG A 46 -6.19 -3.51 0.59
CA ARG A 46 -6.53 -4.58 -0.36
C ARG A 46 -7.09 -4.03 -1.68
N ALA A 47 -7.80 -2.90 -1.64
CA ALA A 47 -8.35 -2.26 -2.83
C ALA A 47 -7.28 -1.63 -3.74
N GLU A 48 -6.10 -1.30 -3.21
CA GLU A 48 -4.97 -0.74 -3.97
C GLU A 48 -4.03 -1.79 -4.56
N MET A 49 -4.27 -3.07 -4.26
CA MET A 49 -3.50 -4.16 -4.83
C MET A 49 -3.94 -4.43 -6.27
N GLN A 50 -3.01 -4.19 -7.19
CA GLN A 50 -3.23 -4.38 -8.63
C GLN A 50 -3.47 -5.87 -8.97
N PRO A 51 -4.34 -6.19 -9.95
CA PRO A 51 -4.60 -7.57 -10.38
C PRO A 51 -3.34 -8.39 -10.65
N GLU A 52 -2.34 -7.76 -11.26
CA GLU A 52 -1.07 -8.38 -11.67
C GLU A 52 -0.29 -8.94 -10.48
N LEU A 53 -0.38 -8.33 -9.30
CA LEU A 53 0.25 -8.84 -8.08
C LEU A 53 -0.39 -10.16 -7.63
N TRP A 54 -1.71 -10.28 -7.77
CA TRP A 54 -2.45 -11.50 -7.44
C TRP A 54 -2.15 -12.62 -8.44
N GLU A 55 -1.98 -12.28 -9.72
CA GLU A 55 -1.67 -13.22 -10.81
C GLU A 55 -0.29 -13.88 -10.70
N ILE A 56 0.64 -13.31 -9.91
CA ILE A 56 1.91 -13.98 -9.57
C ILE A 56 1.62 -15.27 -8.78
N GLY A 57 0.50 -15.30 -8.04
CA GLY A 57 0.08 -16.38 -7.16
C GLY A 57 0.52 -16.15 -5.72
N LEU A 58 0.46 -14.93 -5.20
CA LEU A 58 0.70 -14.70 -3.76
C LEU A 58 -0.30 -15.50 -2.91
N ASP A 59 0.13 -16.01 -1.76
CA ASP A 59 -0.71 -16.80 -0.86
C ASP A 59 -1.56 -15.92 0.08
N GLY A 60 -1.32 -14.61 0.09
CA GLY A 60 -2.11 -13.62 0.82
C GLY A 60 -1.37 -12.29 1.01
N MET A 61 -1.90 -11.45 1.90
CA MET A 61 -1.32 -10.16 2.24
C MET A 61 -1.41 -9.84 3.74
N ILE A 62 -0.43 -9.08 4.20
CA ILE A 62 -0.52 -8.19 5.36
C ILE A 62 -0.61 -6.78 4.76
N GLY A 63 -1.78 -6.16 4.85
CA GLY A 63 -2.11 -4.88 4.23
C GLY A 63 -2.45 -3.79 5.23
N GLY A 64 -2.62 -2.56 4.75
CA GLY A 64 -2.97 -1.40 5.58
C GLY A 64 -2.00 -1.20 6.75
N ASN A 65 -0.70 -1.40 6.50
CA ASN A 65 0.36 -1.39 7.50
C ASN A 65 0.13 -2.37 8.67
N GLY A 66 -0.45 -3.54 8.37
CA GLY A 66 -0.71 -4.59 9.36
C GLY A 66 -2.10 -4.58 9.97
N SER A 67 -2.96 -3.62 9.61
CA SER A 67 -4.37 -3.61 10.04
C SER A 67 -5.22 -4.69 9.36
N TYR A 68 -4.78 -5.24 8.22
CA TYR A 68 -5.48 -6.28 7.48
C TYR A 68 -4.56 -7.48 7.21
N VAL A 69 -5.04 -8.69 7.44
CA VAL A 69 -4.31 -9.94 7.13
C VAL A 69 -5.25 -10.92 6.46
N GLU A 70 -4.82 -11.47 5.32
CA GLU A 70 -5.51 -12.55 4.64
C GLU A 70 -4.58 -13.69 4.26
N HIS A 71 -5.15 -14.88 4.23
CA HIS A 71 -4.53 -16.11 3.79
C HIS A 71 -5.47 -16.83 2.84
N GLN A 72 -5.04 -17.07 1.60
CA GLN A 72 -5.80 -17.80 0.57
C GLN A 72 -7.23 -17.27 0.40
N GLY A 73 -7.36 -15.95 0.33
CA GLY A 73 -8.65 -15.27 0.19
C GLY A 73 -9.51 -15.24 1.46
N LYS A 74 -9.05 -15.83 2.57
CA LYS A 74 -9.73 -15.77 3.87
C LYS A 74 -9.10 -14.70 4.75
N VAL A 75 -9.93 -13.78 5.24
CA VAL A 75 -9.53 -12.78 6.24
C VAL A 75 -9.19 -13.48 7.55
N VAL A 76 -7.97 -13.25 8.04
CA VAL A 76 -7.46 -13.75 9.32
C VAL A 76 -7.55 -12.66 10.39
N MET A 77 -7.24 -11.42 10.02
CA MET A 77 -7.33 -10.26 10.91
C MET A 77 -7.81 -9.04 10.13
N HIS A 78 -8.66 -8.23 10.75
CA HIS A 78 -9.09 -6.96 10.21
C HIS A 78 -9.38 -5.99 11.35
N GLN A 79 -8.41 -5.14 11.64
CA GLN A 79 -8.50 -4.10 12.66
C GLN A 79 -9.00 -2.81 12.00
N LEU A 80 -10.18 -2.38 12.38
CA LEU A 80 -10.81 -1.16 11.87
C LEU A 80 -10.53 0.02 12.79
N ILE A 81 -10.50 1.21 12.20
CA ILE A 81 -10.77 2.45 12.94
C ILE A 81 -12.26 2.43 13.29
N SER A 82 -12.62 2.78 14.53
CA SER A 82 -14.02 2.81 14.94
C SER A 82 -14.81 3.81 14.09
N LYS A 83 -16.11 3.58 13.95
CA LYS A 83 -16.97 4.49 13.18
C LYS A 83 -16.95 5.89 13.81
N GLU A 84 -16.93 5.94 15.14
CA GLU A 84 -16.92 7.15 15.94
C GLU A 84 -15.63 7.95 15.69
N ASP A 85 -14.47 7.30 15.75
CA ASP A 85 -13.17 7.95 15.50
C ASP A 85 -13.04 8.37 14.04
N ALA A 86 -13.42 7.50 13.09
CA ALA A 86 -13.39 7.83 11.67
C ALA A 86 -14.28 9.05 11.37
N LYS A 87 -15.48 9.11 11.96
CA LYS A 87 -16.37 10.27 11.82
C LYS A 87 -15.75 11.53 12.43
N ALA A 88 -15.18 11.44 13.64
CA ALA A 88 -14.56 12.58 14.29
C ALA A 88 -13.40 13.16 13.46
N VAL A 89 -12.56 12.31 12.87
CA VAL A 89 -11.47 12.72 11.98
C VAL A 89 -12.01 13.37 10.69
N VAL A 90 -13.03 12.76 10.07
CA VAL A 90 -13.68 13.30 8.87
C VAL A 90 -14.27 14.68 9.13
N ASP A 91 -15.05 14.83 10.20
CA ASP A 91 -15.67 16.11 10.57
C ASP A 91 -14.58 17.18 10.81
N TRP A 92 -13.51 16.82 11.54
CA TRP A 92 -12.39 17.72 11.82
C TRP A 92 -11.67 18.21 10.55
N LEU A 93 -11.50 17.34 9.56
CA LEU A 93 -10.90 17.66 8.27
C LEU A 93 -11.83 18.56 7.43
N HIS A 94 -13.13 18.25 7.39
CA HIS A 94 -14.14 19.07 6.71
C HIS A 94 -14.23 20.48 7.27
N GLU A 95 -14.27 20.65 8.59
CA GLU A 95 -14.31 21.97 9.26
C GLU A 95 -13.11 22.86 8.88
N ARG A 96 -11.99 22.25 8.47
CA ARG A 96 -10.76 22.95 8.07
C ARG A 96 -10.59 23.06 6.57
N GLY A 97 -11.53 22.55 5.79
CA GLY A 97 -11.39 22.44 4.34
C GLY A 97 -10.11 21.70 3.98
N LEU A 98 -9.85 20.55 4.60
CA LEU A 98 -8.76 19.63 4.23
C LEU A 98 -9.37 18.43 3.50
N GLU A 99 -8.90 18.16 2.29
CA GLU A 99 -9.37 17.02 1.52
C GLU A 99 -8.65 15.74 1.94
N PHE A 100 -9.34 14.61 1.86
CA PHE A 100 -8.84 13.30 2.24
C PHE A 100 -9.43 12.20 1.37
N TYR A 101 -8.95 10.98 1.58
CA TYR A 101 -9.68 9.78 1.20
C TYR A 101 -9.60 8.76 2.32
N LEU A 102 -10.63 7.92 2.42
CA LEU A 102 -10.70 6.80 3.34
C LEU A 102 -10.42 5.52 2.58
N GLU A 103 -9.57 4.68 3.16
CA GLU A 103 -9.25 3.37 2.61
C GLU A 103 -10.14 2.30 3.25
N SER A 104 -10.63 1.39 2.42
CA SER A 104 -11.31 0.18 2.88
C SER A 104 -10.99 -0.98 1.95
N ASN A 105 -11.31 -2.21 2.37
CA ASN A 105 -11.16 -3.38 1.49
C ASN A 105 -12.06 -3.32 0.24
N ASN A 106 -13.10 -2.49 0.23
CA ASN A 106 -14.06 -2.38 -0.87
C ASN A 106 -13.77 -1.21 -1.80
N GLY A 107 -12.78 -0.37 -1.49
CA GLY A 107 -12.45 0.78 -2.31
C GLY A 107 -11.87 1.95 -1.51
N LEU A 108 -11.49 2.97 -2.28
CA LEU A 108 -11.02 4.27 -1.80
C LEU A 108 -12.15 5.29 -1.92
N PHE A 109 -12.45 5.99 -0.83
CA PHE A 109 -13.55 6.95 -0.75
C PHE A 109 -13.01 8.35 -0.49
N ALA A 110 -12.93 9.17 -1.53
CA ALA A 110 -12.40 10.52 -1.42
C ALA A 110 -13.46 11.55 -1.02
N SER A 111 -13.04 12.62 -0.34
CA SER A 111 -13.87 13.81 -0.12
C SER A 111 -14.23 14.48 -1.44
N GLU A 112 -15.29 15.27 -1.43
CA GLU A 112 -16.01 15.76 -2.61
C GLU A 112 -15.11 16.51 -3.59
N ASN A 113 -14.16 17.30 -3.08
CA ASN A 113 -13.27 18.14 -3.88
C ASN A 113 -11.83 17.60 -3.94
N PHE A 114 -11.61 16.36 -3.48
CA PHE A 114 -10.27 15.77 -3.40
C PHE A 114 -9.57 15.78 -4.77
N ARG A 115 -10.28 15.40 -5.83
CA ARG A 115 -9.70 15.29 -7.18
C ARG A 115 -9.14 16.63 -7.68
N GLU A 116 -9.84 17.72 -7.42
CA GLU A 116 -9.47 19.06 -7.85
C GLU A 116 -8.32 19.59 -6.99
N ARG A 117 -8.44 19.47 -5.67
CA ARG A 117 -7.49 20.10 -4.74
C ARG A 117 -6.21 19.31 -4.54
N ALA A 118 -6.25 17.99 -4.65
CA ALA A 118 -5.05 17.17 -4.56
C ALA A 118 -4.20 17.23 -5.85
N ARG A 119 -4.75 17.71 -6.98
CA ARG A 119 -4.09 17.63 -8.30
C ARG A 119 -2.67 18.17 -8.31
N GLU A 120 -2.46 19.41 -7.83
CA GLU A 120 -1.13 20.02 -7.85
C GLU A 120 -0.17 19.33 -6.87
N THR A 121 -0.64 18.98 -5.67
CA THR A 121 0.14 18.21 -4.70
C THR A 121 0.56 16.84 -5.27
N LEU A 122 -0.36 16.14 -5.95
CA LEU A 122 -0.09 14.84 -6.59
C LEU A 122 0.90 14.96 -7.75
N LYS A 123 0.82 16.04 -8.55
CA LYS A 123 1.82 16.32 -9.60
C LYS A 123 3.21 16.50 -8.99
N VAL A 124 3.33 17.34 -7.95
CA VAL A 124 4.61 17.58 -7.26
C VAL A 124 5.14 16.29 -6.66
N TYR A 125 4.28 15.52 -5.98
CA TYR A 125 4.64 14.22 -5.43
C TYR A 125 5.14 13.26 -6.51
N ALA A 126 4.40 13.12 -7.62
CA ALA A 126 4.78 12.23 -8.73
C ALA A 126 6.11 12.65 -9.39
N MET A 127 6.37 13.95 -9.53
CA MET A 127 7.65 14.46 -10.06
C MET A 127 8.84 14.17 -9.14
N ASN A 128 8.60 13.95 -7.85
CA ASN A 128 9.62 13.70 -6.83
C ASN A 128 9.71 12.22 -6.41
N LYS A 129 8.76 11.38 -6.80
CA LYS A 129 8.73 9.95 -6.48
C LYS A 129 9.99 9.26 -7.02
N GLY A 130 10.78 8.65 -6.12
CA GLY A 130 12.05 7.98 -6.46
C GLY A 130 13.29 8.90 -6.51
N LYS A 131 13.17 10.20 -6.24
CA LYS A 131 14.31 11.15 -6.20
C LYS A 131 14.98 11.27 -4.82
N THR A 132 14.75 10.33 -3.90
CA THR A 132 15.36 10.32 -2.58
C THR A 132 16.83 9.90 -2.67
N SER A 133 17.70 10.82 -3.06
CA SER A 133 19.16 10.71 -2.87
C SER A 133 19.88 12.06 -2.74
N MET A 134 19.31 13.21 -3.16
CA MET A 134 20.11 14.46 -3.21
C MET A 134 19.54 15.70 -2.50
N MET A 135 18.50 15.59 -1.67
CA MET A 135 17.96 16.76 -0.95
C MET A 135 17.60 16.42 0.50
N ALA A 136 18.55 15.92 1.28
CA ALA A 136 18.49 16.17 2.72
C ALA A 136 18.91 17.62 2.95
N PRO A 137 18.08 18.51 3.54
CA PRO A 137 18.56 19.81 3.97
C PRO A 137 19.70 19.60 4.98
N PRO A 138 20.78 20.40 4.95
CA PRO A 138 21.84 20.28 5.93
C PRO A 138 21.25 20.44 7.33
N SER A 139 21.63 19.55 8.24
CA SER A 139 21.33 19.67 9.66
C SER A 139 21.71 21.06 10.14
N PRO A 140 20.87 21.75 10.93
CA PRO A 140 21.30 22.99 11.56
C PRO A 140 22.49 22.67 12.45
N THR A 141 23.65 23.20 12.08
CA THR A 141 24.89 23.10 12.85
C THR A 141 24.67 23.74 14.22
N GLU A 142 25.10 23.05 15.28
CA GLU A 142 25.33 23.62 16.62
C GLU A 142 26.38 24.74 16.58
#